data_AF-A0A970JG48-F1
#
_entry.id   AF-A0A970JG48-F1
#
_cell.length_a   1.000
_cell.length_b   1.000
_cell.length_c   1.000
_cell.angle_alpha   90.00
_cell.angle_beta   90.00
_cell.angle_gamma   90.00
#
_symmetry.space_group_name_H-M   'P 1'
#
loop_
_entity.id
_entity.type
_entity.pdbx_description
1 polymer ?
#
loop_
_entity_poly.entity_id
_entity_poly.type
_entity_poly.pdbx_seq_one_letter_code
_entity_poly.pdbx_strand_id
1 'polypeptide(L)'
;MKFRVDQGVVLGLVLVLVAAVTLLISWSGSEENIVRELDQEPQVSVYMHETGQIKEMPMEEYVAAVVAGEMFPDWPVEAYAAQAIFARSFTMDFMAAGGVKDKYGADVSTNITETQAFNAEAVTDDIRRAV
;
A
#
# COMPACT_ATOMS: atom_id res chain seq x y z
N MET A 1 43.27 35.04 -26.37
CA MET A 1 43.00 33.59 -26.51
C MET A 1 41.99 33.44 -27.64
N LYS A 2 42.40 32.97 -28.83
CA LYS A 2 41.50 32.87 -29.99
C LYS A 2 40.69 31.57 -29.88
N PHE A 3 39.46 31.67 -29.37
CA PHE A 3 38.50 30.56 -29.45
C PHE A 3 38.30 30.22 -30.94
N ARG A 4 38.72 29.02 -31.34
CA ARG A 4 38.39 28.50 -32.67
C ARG A 4 36.92 28.09 -32.62
N VAL A 5 36.17 28.40 -33.67
CA VAL A 5 34.73 28.09 -33.78
C VAL A 5 34.44 26.63 -33.40
N ASP A 6 35.34 25.72 -33.77
CA ASP A 6 35.31 24.30 -33.42
C ASP A 6 35.29 24.04 -31.90
N GLN A 7 36.08 24.80 -31.12
CA GLN A 7 36.10 24.69 -29.66
C GLN A 7 34.80 25.20 -29.04
N GLY A 8 34.17 26.21 -29.64
CA GLY A 8 32.86 26.71 -29.20
C GLY A 8 31.74 25.67 -29.43
N VAL A 9 31.77 24.98 -30.57
CA VAL A 9 30.80 23.91 -30.90
C VAL A 9 30.95 22.72 -29.97
N VAL A 10 32.18 22.26 -29.71
CA VAL A 10 32.44 21.15 -28.79
C VAL A 10 32.00 21.50 -27.37
N LEU A 11 32.30 22.71 -26.90
CA LEU A 11 31.87 23.15 -25.56
C LEU A 11 30.33 23.19 -25.45
N GLY A 12 29.66 23.67 -26.50
CA GLY A 12 28.20 23.69 -26.57
C GLY A 12 27.58 22.30 -26.50
N LEU A 13 28.12 21.33 -27.25
CA LEU A 13 27.65 19.94 -27.22
C LEU A 13 27.85 19.28 -25.84
N VAL A 14 28.98 19.54 -25.19
CA VAL A 14 29.24 19.05 -23.84
C VAL A 14 28.24 19.63 -22.83
N LEU A 15 27.93 20.93 -22.92
CA LEU A 15 26.94 21.57 -22.05
C LEU A 15 25.53 21.01 -22.26
N VAL A 16 25.14 20.72 -23.49
CA VAL A 16 23.83 20.10 -23.81
C VAL A 16 23.76 18.67 -23.25
N LEU A 17 24.83 17.88 -23.37
CA LEU A 17 24.90 16.54 -22.79
C LEU A 17 24.79 16.56 -21.27
N VAL A 18 25.50 17.48 -20.60
CA VAL A 18 25.41 17.65 -19.14
C VAL A 18 24.01 18.10 -18.71
N ALA A 19 23.39 19.01 -19.45
CA ALA A 19 22.01 19.44 -19.19
C ALA A 19 21.01 18.30 -19.37
N ALA A 20 21.17 17.46 -20.39
CA ALA A 20 20.30 16.30 -20.61
C ALA A 20 20.45 15.25 -19.50
N VAL A 21 21.68 14.96 -19.06
CA VAL A 21 21.95 14.01 -17.97
C VAL A 21 21.39 14.52 -16.64
N THR A 22 21.55 15.81 -16.33
CA THR A 22 20.99 16.40 -15.10
C THR A 22 19.46 16.41 -15.09
N LEU A 23 18.81 16.64 -16.23
CA LEU A 23 17.36 16.50 -16.40
C LEU A 23 16.87 15.06 -16.20
N LEU A 24 17.61 14.08 -16.73
CA LEU A 24 17.27 12.66 -16.58
C LEU A 24 17.44 12.17 -15.13
N ILE A 25 18.46 12.65 -14.41
CA ILE A 25 18.70 12.29 -13.00
C ILE A 25 17.71 13.01 -12.07
N SER A 26 17.35 14.27 -12.35
CA SER A 26 16.39 15.03 -11.52
C SER A 26 14.92 14.60 -11.68
N TRP A 27 14.60 13.76 -12.66
CA TRP A 27 13.25 13.16 -12.81
C TRP A 27 13.13 11.79 -12.11
N SER A 28 14.12 11.40 -11.30
CA SER A 28 14.02 10.19 -10.48
C SER A 28 13.32 10.50 -9.16
N GLY A 29 11.98 10.55 -9.19
CA GLY A 29 11.11 10.36 -8.04
C GLY A 29 11.01 11.57 -7.10
N SER A 30 9.82 12.16 -7.02
CA SER A 30 9.49 13.06 -5.91
C SER A 30 9.58 12.28 -4.60
N GLU A 31 10.49 12.70 -3.70
CA GLU A 31 10.43 12.33 -2.29
C GLU A 31 9.23 13.04 -1.63
N GLU A 32 8.02 12.71 -2.07
CA GLU A 32 6.85 12.99 -1.25
C GLU A 32 6.94 12.08 -0.02
N ASN A 33 6.75 12.68 1.16
CA ASN A 33 6.70 11.96 2.42
C ASN A 33 5.74 10.77 2.27
N ILE A 34 6.31 9.55 2.30
CA ILE A 34 5.58 8.28 2.18
C ILE A 34 4.63 8.07 3.38
N VAL A 35 4.80 8.87 4.44
CA VAL A 35 3.94 8.88 5.61
C VAL A 35 2.72 9.75 5.30
N ARG A 36 1.64 9.09 4.87
CA ARG A 36 0.33 9.72 4.79
C ARG A 36 -0.17 9.93 6.21
N GLU A 37 -0.18 11.18 6.67
CA GLU A 37 -0.80 11.52 7.96
C GLU A 37 -2.33 11.36 7.79
N LEU A 38 -2.90 10.40 8.50
CA LEU A 38 -4.33 10.13 8.51
C LEU A 38 -4.94 10.81 9.73
N ASP A 39 -5.85 11.76 9.52
CA ASP A 39 -6.55 12.46 10.60
C ASP A 39 -7.46 11.53 11.41
N GLN A 40 -7.95 10.46 10.77
CA GLN A 40 -8.86 9.47 11.31
C GLN A 40 -8.57 8.10 10.71
N GLU A 41 -9.06 7.05 11.37
CA GLU A 41 -9.03 5.69 10.84
C GLU A 41 -9.64 5.63 9.42
N PRO A 42 -8.94 5.03 8.44
CA PRO A 42 -9.46 4.93 7.08
C PRO A 42 -10.57 3.88 6.99
N GLN A 43 -11.51 4.10 6.08
CA GLN A 43 -12.49 3.10 5.68
C GLN A 43 -11.90 2.17 4.61
N VAL A 44 -12.36 0.92 4.60
CA VAL A 44 -12.00 -0.10 3.62
C VAL A 44 -13.26 -0.62 2.95
N SER A 45 -13.29 -0.56 1.61
CA SER A 45 -14.33 -1.21 0.80
C SER A 45 -13.95 -2.67 0.53
N VAL A 46 -14.73 -3.61 1.06
CA VAL A 46 -14.46 -5.05 1.03
C VAL A 46 -15.47 -5.76 0.13
N TYR A 47 -14.99 -6.36 -0.96
CA TYR A 47 -15.79 -7.26 -1.78
C TYR A 47 -15.92 -8.64 -1.12
N MET A 48 -17.15 -8.98 -0.73
CA MET A 48 -17.51 -10.25 -0.08
C MET A 48 -17.63 -11.35 -1.15
N HIS A 49 -16.56 -12.10 -1.40
CA HIS A 49 -16.43 -13.07 -2.49
C HIS A 49 -17.61 -14.05 -2.61
N GLU A 50 -18.14 -14.51 -1.47
CA GLU A 50 -19.25 -15.47 -1.43
C GLU A 50 -20.60 -14.87 -1.85
N THR A 51 -20.82 -13.57 -1.59
CA THR A 51 -22.12 -12.91 -1.81
C THR A 51 -22.12 -11.93 -2.97
N GLY A 52 -20.95 -11.51 -3.44
CA GLY A 52 -20.80 -10.48 -4.48
C GLY A 52 -21.07 -9.05 -4.00
N GLN A 53 -21.28 -8.84 -2.70
CA GLN A 53 -21.58 -7.52 -2.14
C GLN A 53 -20.30 -6.77 -1.76
N ILE A 54 -20.32 -5.45 -1.88
CA ILE A 54 -19.27 -4.59 -1.32
C ILE A 54 -19.76 -4.05 0.02
N LYS A 55 -18.92 -4.16 1.05
CA LYS A 55 -19.18 -3.60 2.38
C LYS A 55 -18.08 -2.62 2.74
N GLU A 56 -18.48 -1.43 3.17
CA GLU A 56 -17.58 -0.45 3.79
C GLU A 56 -17.45 -0.76 5.28
N MET A 57 -16.24 -0.80 5.80
CA MET A 57 -15.98 -0.98 7.23
C MET A 57 -14.72 -0.22 7.68
N PRO A 58 -14.59 0.10 8.97
CA PRO A 58 -13.35 0.64 9.52
C PRO A 58 -12.17 -0.31 9.30
N MET A 59 -10.98 0.24 9.05
CA MET A 59 -9.74 -0.53 8.82
C MET A 59 -9.48 -1.53 9.94
N GLU A 60 -9.68 -1.16 11.20
CA GLU A 60 -9.40 -2.01 12.36
C GLU A 60 -10.43 -3.13 12.51
N GLU A 61 -11.68 -2.90 12.11
CA GLU A 61 -12.68 -3.97 12.01
C GLU A 61 -12.29 -5.00 10.94
N TYR A 62 -11.83 -4.52 9.78
CA TYR A 62 -11.31 -5.38 8.71
C TYR A 62 -10.08 -6.16 9.16
N VAL A 63 -9.09 -5.50 9.78
CA VAL A 63 -7.86 -6.13 10.27
C VAL A 63 -8.17 -7.18 11.32
N ALA A 64 -9.09 -6.94 12.26
CA ALA A 64 -9.50 -7.94 13.24
C ALA A 64 -10.09 -9.20 12.58
N ALA A 65 -10.94 -9.02 11.58
CA ALA A 65 -11.51 -10.14 10.81
C ALA A 65 -10.44 -10.88 9.98
N VAL A 66 -9.42 -10.19 9.47
CA VAL A 66 -8.29 -10.81 8.78
C VAL A 66 -7.44 -11.63 9.76
N VAL A 67 -7.09 -11.07 10.93
CA VAL A 67 -6.35 -11.79 11.96
C VAL A 67 -7.10 -13.05 12.38
N ALA A 68 -8.42 -12.97 12.56
CA ALA A 68 -9.26 -14.12 12.89
C ALA A 68 -9.38 -15.16 11.74
N GLY A 69 -9.21 -14.73 10.50
CA GLY A 69 -9.17 -15.62 9.34
C GLY A 69 -7.83 -16.34 9.15
N GLU A 70 -6.72 -15.66 9.47
CA GLU A 70 -5.35 -16.17 9.25
C GLU A 70 -4.78 -16.93 10.46
N MET A 71 -5.25 -16.64 11.68
CA MET A 71 -4.72 -17.22 12.91
C MET A 71 -5.74 -18.10 13.64
N PHE A 72 -5.26 -19.22 14.19
CA PHE A 72 -6.04 -20.07 15.08
C PHE A 72 -6.33 -19.38 16.43
N PRO A 73 -7.38 -19.79 17.15
CA PRO A 73 -7.64 -19.32 18.52
C PRO A 73 -6.51 -19.70 19.50
N ASP A 74 -6.52 -19.06 20.67
CA ASP A 74 -5.64 -19.33 21.82
C ASP A 74 -4.14 -19.01 21.64
N TRP A 75 -3.79 -18.18 20.66
CA TRP A 75 -2.43 -17.63 20.56
C TRP A 75 -2.22 -16.49 21.56
N PRO A 76 -0.97 -16.19 21.95
CA PRO A 76 -0.66 -15.01 22.76
C PRO A 76 -1.13 -13.72 22.08
N VAL A 77 -1.60 -12.74 22.87
CA VAL A 77 -2.09 -11.46 22.35
C VAL A 77 -1.03 -10.73 21.51
N GLU A 78 0.24 -10.87 21.86
CA GLU A 78 1.37 -10.29 21.12
C GLU A 78 1.53 -10.90 19.73
N ALA A 79 1.14 -12.18 19.54
CA ALA A 79 1.17 -12.81 18.23
C ALA A 79 0.04 -12.30 17.34
N TYR A 80 -1.16 -12.09 17.89
CA TYR A 80 -2.25 -11.41 17.18
C TYR A 80 -1.85 -9.98 16.81
N ALA A 81 -1.14 -9.26 17.70
CA ALA A 81 -0.71 -7.89 17.43
C ALA A 81 0.34 -7.85 16.30
N ALA A 82 1.26 -8.82 16.27
CA ALA A 82 2.22 -8.96 15.18
C ALA A 82 1.51 -9.21 13.83
N GLN A 83 0.51 -10.08 13.81
CA GLN A 83 -0.30 -10.33 12.60
C GLN A 83 -1.12 -9.09 12.20
N ALA A 84 -1.68 -8.35 13.16
CA ALA A 84 -2.42 -7.12 12.89
C ALA A 84 -1.53 -6.08 12.19
N ILE A 85 -0.28 -5.92 12.61
CA ILE A 85 0.69 -5.05 11.92
C ILE A 85 0.91 -5.51 10.48
N PHE A 86 1.10 -6.82 10.25
CA PHE A 86 1.27 -7.36 8.90
C PHE A 86 0.04 -7.15 8.03
N ALA A 87 -1.14 -7.49 8.53
CA ALA A 87 -2.40 -7.33 7.80
C ALA A 87 -2.67 -5.86 7.45
N ARG A 88 -2.48 -4.94 8.41
CA ARG A 88 -2.65 -3.50 8.17
C ARG A 88 -1.65 -2.96 7.14
N SER A 89 -0.39 -3.37 7.24
CA SER A 89 0.65 -2.94 6.29
C SER A 89 0.37 -3.44 4.88
N PHE A 90 0.03 -4.72 4.73
CA PHE A 90 -0.39 -5.29 3.46
C PHE A 90 -1.60 -4.56 2.89
N THR A 91 -2.64 -4.35 3.71
CA THR A 91 -3.89 -3.72 3.26
C THR A 91 -3.63 -2.32 2.72
N MET A 92 -2.87 -1.49 3.44
CA MET A 92 -2.56 -0.14 3.00
C MET A 92 -1.72 -0.11 1.72
N ASP A 93 -0.71 -0.97 1.61
CA ASP A 93 0.11 -1.09 0.39
C ASP A 93 -0.72 -1.57 -0.81
N PHE A 94 -1.53 -2.61 -0.60
CA PHE A 94 -2.41 -3.18 -1.61
C PHE A 94 -3.44 -2.16 -2.12
N MET A 95 -4.04 -1.38 -1.21
CA MET A 95 -4.93 -0.26 -1.55
C MET A 95 -4.22 0.82 -2.34
N ALA A 96 -3.00 1.20 -1.93
CA ALA A 96 -2.18 2.19 -2.63
C ALA A 96 -1.80 1.73 -4.05
N ALA A 97 -1.63 0.42 -4.25
CA ALA A 97 -1.38 -0.20 -5.55
C ALA A 97 -2.63 -0.34 -6.43
N GLY A 98 -3.81 0.09 -5.96
CA GLY A 98 -5.08 0.06 -6.70
C GLY A 98 -6.05 -1.05 -6.26
N GLY A 99 -5.61 -1.95 -5.39
CA GLY A 99 -6.44 -2.99 -4.80
C GLY A 99 -7.13 -3.89 -5.84
N VAL A 100 -8.38 -4.26 -5.55
CA VAL A 100 -9.23 -5.00 -6.51
C VAL A 100 -10.24 -4.10 -7.24
N LYS A 101 -9.97 -2.79 -7.33
CA LYS A 101 -10.91 -1.80 -7.87
C LYS A 101 -11.29 -2.08 -9.32
N ASP A 102 -10.33 -2.45 -10.17
CA ASP A 102 -10.58 -2.74 -11.58
C ASP A 102 -11.50 -3.95 -11.79
N LYS A 103 -11.51 -4.89 -10.84
CA LYS A 103 -12.28 -6.13 -10.93
C LYS A 103 -13.64 -6.04 -10.27
N TYR A 104 -13.71 -5.40 -9.09
CA TYR A 104 -14.90 -5.40 -8.24
C TYR A 104 -15.37 -4.01 -7.82
N GLY A 105 -14.60 -2.96 -8.06
CA GLY A 105 -14.90 -1.62 -7.53
C GLY A 105 -14.67 -1.49 -6.03
N ALA A 106 -13.84 -2.36 -5.44
CA ALA A 106 -13.54 -2.41 -4.00
C ALA A 106 -12.02 -2.35 -3.74
N ASP A 107 -11.63 -1.97 -2.53
CA ASP A 107 -10.24 -1.92 -2.07
C ASP A 107 -9.65 -3.33 -1.97
N VAL A 108 -10.36 -4.24 -1.30
CA VAL A 108 -9.94 -5.62 -1.04
C VAL A 108 -11.08 -6.61 -1.31
N SER A 109 -10.74 -7.90 -1.37
CA SER A 109 -11.66 -9.03 -1.51
C SER A 109 -11.59 -9.92 -0.27
N THR A 110 -12.60 -10.74 0.00
CA THR A 110 -12.51 -11.84 0.99
C THR A 110 -12.02 -13.15 0.38
N ASN A 111 -11.66 -13.16 -0.91
CA ASN A 111 -11.04 -14.31 -1.55
C ASN A 111 -9.55 -14.40 -1.19
N ILE A 112 -9.18 -15.44 -0.46
CA ILE A 112 -7.80 -15.70 -0.01
C ILE A 112 -6.78 -15.76 -1.16
N THR A 113 -7.18 -16.12 -2.39
CA THR A 113 -6.25 -16.14 -3.54
C THR A 113 -5.94 -14.76 -4.11
N GLU A 114 -6.71 -13.74 -3.73
CA GLU A 114 -6.59 -12.36 -4.23
C GLU A 114 -6.00 -11.43 -3.19
N THR A 115 -6.32 -11.66 -1.92
CA THR A 115 -5.98 -10.80 -0.78
C THR A 115 -5.59 -11.66 0.42
N GLN A 116 -6.37 -11.63 1.50
CA GLN A 116 -6.09 -12.30 2.77
C GLN A 116 -7.31 -13.11 3.20
N ALA A 117 -7.12 -14.10 4.07
CA ALA A 117 -8.22 -14.78 4.73
C ALA A 117 -9.02 -13.76 5.57
N PHE A 118 -10.34 -13.93 5.61
CA PHE A 118 -11.25 -13.04 6.32
C PHE A 118 -12.32 -13.85 7.02
N ASN A 119 -12.47 -13.66 8.34
CA ASN A 119 -13.51 -14.30 9.13
C ASN A 119 -13.98 -13.39 10.27
N ALA A 120 -14.97 -12.54 9.99
CA ALA A 120 -15.55 -11.63 10.97
C ALA A 120 -16.24 -12.35 12.15
N GLU A 121 -16.73 -13.57 11.94
CA GLU A 121 -17.44 -14.33 12.97
C GLU A 121 -16.49 -14.95 14.02
N ALA A 122 -15.22 -15.13 13.66
CA ALA A 122 -14.20 -15.70 14.55
C ALA A 122 -13.46 -14.65 15.40
N VAL A 123 -13.83 -13.38 15.33
CA VAL A 123 -13.15 -12.30 16.08
C VAL A 123 -13.42 -12.41 17.58
N THR A 124 -12.38 -12.68 18.35
CA THR A 124 -12.39 -12.79 19.83
C THR A 124 -12.00 -11.47 20.49
N ASP A 125 -12.21 -11.36 21.82
CA ASP A 125 -11.79 -10.18 22.60
C ASP A 125 -10.27 -10.02 22.68
N ASP A 126 -9.51 -11.13 22.62
CA ASP A 126 -8.06 -11.08 22.58
C ASP A 126 -7.56 -10.53 21.23
N ILE A 127 -8.23 -10.87 20.12
CA ILE A 127 -7.95 -10.28 18.81
C ILE A 127 -8.32 -8.79 18.81
N ARG A 128 -9.49 -8.42 19.33
CA ARG A 128 -9.89 -7.00 19.47
C ARG A 128 -8.92 -6.18 20.31
N ARG A 129 -8.30 -6.80 21.33
CA ARG A 129 -7.30 -6.14 22.18
C ARG A 129 -5.94 -6.00 21.48
N ALA A 130 -5.64 -6.87 20.52
CA ALA A 130 -4.37 -6.91 19.82
C ALA A 130 -4.28 -5.99 18.60
N VAL A 131 -5.44 -5.66 18.01
CA VAL A 131 -5.60 -4.77 16.86
C VAL A 131 -5.62 -3.32 17.32
#